data_AF-A0A1I8G879-F1
#
_entry.id   AF-A0A1I8G879-F1
#
_cell.length_a   1.000
_cell.length_b   1.000
_cell.length_c   1.000
_cell.angle_alpha   90.00
_cell.angle_beta   90.00
_cell.angle_gamma   90.00
#
_symmetry.space_group_name_H-M   'P 1'
#
loop_
_entity.id
_entity.type
_entity.pdbx_description
1 polymer ?
#
loop_
_entity_poly.entity_id
_entity_poly.type
_entity_poly.pdbx_seq_one_letter_code
_entity_poly.pdbx_strand_id
1 'polypeptide(L)'
;MLDLLERLLVHGDLSVGSQLFSLDNETVLSEADEALAYVRLQCLNGTLASNGGCSQGQNLALTPGQSSAVELCVARICRSLKETGKLEAHLPALLKLLARCAELPLAGNVSGSDGCGSDPLPVRLASDLLSCLF
;
A
#
# COMPACT_ATOMS: atom_id res chain seq x y z
N MET A 1 -9.37 10.30 0.33
CA MET A 1 -8.65 9.02 0.53
C MET A 1 -7.24 9.24 1.07
N LEU A 2 -6.45 10.12 0.46
CA LEU A 2 -5.07 10.44 0.85
C LEU A 2 -4.93 10.84 2.32
N ASP A 3 -5.80 11.72 2.82
CA ASP A 3 -5.78 12.14 4.22
C ASP A 3 -5.92 10.95 5.20
N LEU A 4 -6.72 9.94 4.81
CA LEU A 4 -6.91 8.73 5.62
C LEU A 4 -5.66 7.85 5.59
N LEU A 5 -5.02 7.73 4.41
CA LEU A 5 -3.73 7.04 4.26
C LEU A 5 -2.62 7.73 5.04
N GLU A 6 -2.57 9.07 5.03
CA GLU A 6 -1.60 9.84 5.81
C GLU A 6 -1.81 9.62 7.30
N ARG A 7 -3.04 9.71 7.80
CA ARG A 7 -3.35 9.43 9.21
C ARG A 7 -3.00 8.00 9.62
N LEU A 8 -3.27 7.03 8.75
CA LEU A 8 -2.88 5.64 8.98
C LEU A 8 -1.35 5.48 9.06
N LEU A 9 -0.63 6.06 8.10
CA LEU A 9 0.80 5.80 7.90
C LEU A 9 1.71 6.67 8.78
N VAL A 10 1.38 7.94 8.96
CA VAL A 10 2.13 8.91 9.76
C VAL A 10 1.74 8.83 11.23
N HIS A 11 0.44 8.78 11.51
CA HIS A 11 -0.08 8.84 12.89
C HIS A 11 -0.43 7.47 13.48
N GLY A 12 -0.35 6.39 12.70
CA GLY A 12 -0.71 5.05 13.17
C GLY A 12 -2.19 4.91 13.54
N ASP A 13 -3.05 5.82 13.06
CA ASP A 13 -4.46 5.87 13.42
C ASP A 13 -5.25 4.81 12.67
N LEU A 14 -5.31 3.59 13.21
CA LEU A 14 -6.05 2.47 12.62
C LEU A 14 -7.58 2.69 12.61
N SER A 15 -8.10 3.66 13.38
CA SER A 15 -9.53 3.94 13.44
C SER A 15 -10.08 4.49 12.11
N VAL A 16 -9.21 5.09 11.28
CA VAL A 16 -9.58 5.62 9.94
C VAL A 16 -9.79 4.52 8.91
N GLY A 17 -9.38 3.28 9.18
CA GLY A 17 -9.55 2.17 8.25
C GLY A 17 -11.01 1.97 7.84
N SER A 18 -11.94 2.07 8.79
CA SER A 18 -13.39 1.95 8.53
C SER A 18 -13.92 3.04 7.60
N GLN A 19 -13.36 4.24 7.66
CA GLN A 19 -13.73 5.37 6.80
C GLN A 19 -13.26 5.13 5.36
N LEU A 20 -12.06 4.57 5.20
CA LEU A 20 -11.49 4.18 3.90
C LEU A 20 -12.40 3.21 3.12
N PHE A 21 -13.01 2.24 3.82
CA PHE A 21 -13.95 1.30 3.21
C PHE A 21 -15.34 1.88 2.94
N SER A 22 -15.70 2.97 3.62
CA SER A 22 -17.00 3.61 3.48
C SER A 22 -17.05 4.60 2.32
N LEU A 23 -15.92 4.89 1.69
CA LEU A 23 -15.84 5.73 0.49
C LEU A 23 -16.52 5.03 -0.70
N ASP A 24 -17.30 5.78 -1.47
CA ASP A 24 -17.88 5.32 -2.73
C ASP A 24 -16.80 5.18 -3.82
N ASN A 25 -17.12 4.44 -4.89
CA ASN A 25 -16.16 4.15 -5.95
C ASN A 25 -15.66 5.42 -6.67
N GLU A 26 -16.48 6.46 -6.83
CA GLU A 26 -16.07 7.67 -7.52
C GLU A 26 -15.07 8.46 -6.66
N THR A 27 -15.34 8.59 -5.35
CA THR A 27 -14.39 9.19 -4.41
C THR A 27 -13.07 8.43 -4.36
N VAL A 28 -13.11 7.08 -4.32
CA VAL A 28 -11.91 6.23 -4.36
C VAL A 28 -11.08 6.48 -5.62
N LEU A 29 -11.73 6.53 -6.78
CA LEU A 29 -11.04 6.64 -8.06
C LEU A 29 -10.53 8.05 -8.35
N SER A 30 -11.18 9.08 -7.80
CA SER A 30 -10.72 10.46 -7.93
C SER A 30 -9.33 10.72 -7.34
N GLU A 31 -8.88 9.86 -6.43
CA GLU A 31 -7.58 9.97 -5.74
C GLU A 31 -6.71 8.70 -5.92
N ALA A 32 -7.09 7.78 -6.81
CA ALA A 32 -6.44 6.47 -6.89
C ALA A 32 -4.97 6.55 -7.31
N ASP A 33 -4.64 7.41 -8.28
CA ASP A 33 -3.27 7.56 -8.79
C ASP A 33 -2.35 8.14 -7.72
N GLU A 34 -2.81 9.17 -7.02
CA GLU A 34 -2.09 9.78 -5.90
C GLU A 34 -1.95 8.80 -4.74
N ALA A 35 -3.00 8.03 -4.41
CA ALA A 35 -2.94 7.03 -3.34
C ALA A 35 -1.93 5.91 -3.66
N LEU A 36 -1.93 5.39 -4.89
CA LEU A 36 -0.95 4.40 -5.34
C LEU A 36 0.48 4.97 -5.34
N ALA A 37 0.64 6.22 -5.76
CA ALA A 37 1.93 6.91 -5.70
C ALA A 37 2.39 7.11 -4.24
N TYR A 38 1.49 7.45 -3.33
CA TYR A 38 1.77 7.61 -1.91
C TYR A 38 2.23 6.29 -1.29
N VAL A 39 1.51 5.19 -1.52
CA VAL A 39 1.93 3.84 -1.06
C VAL A 39 3.31 3.49 -1.59
N ARG A 40 3.57 3.72 -2.89
CA ARG A 40 4.87 3.46 -3.50
C ARG A 40 6.00 4.25 -2.83
N LEU A 41 5.80 5.54 -2.60
CA LEU A 41 6.86 6.42 -2.06
C LEU A 41 7.05 6.24 -0.54
N GLN A 42 5.97 6.06 0.21
CA GLN A 42 6.05 6.03 1.67
C GLN A 42 6.27 4.63 2.23
N CYS A 43 5.59 3.62 1.67
CA CYS A 43 5.66 2.25 2.17
C CYS A 43 6.82 1.46 1.55
N LEU A 44 7.19 1.75 0.29
CA LEU A 44 8.14 0.93 -0.48
C LEU A 44 9.49 1.63 -0.79
N ASN A 45 9.58 2.95 -0.64
CA ASN A 45 10.85 3.69 -0.77
C ASN A 45 11.42 4.17 0.58
N GLY A 46 10.65 4.10 1.67
CA GLY A 46 11.09 4.54 2.99
C GLY A 46 11.26 6.07 3.11
N THR A 47 10.52 6.86 2.34
CA THR A 47 10.78 8.30 2.17
C THR A 47 10.08 9.22 3.17
N LEU A 48 9.24 8.71 4.09
CA LEU A 48 8.77 9.51 5.22
C LEU A 48 9.93 9.67 6.21
N ALA A 49 10.62 10.80 6.10
CA ALA A 49 11.47 11.30 7.17
C ALA A 49 10.67 11.28 8.48
N SER A 50 11.13 10.44 9.41
CA SER A 50 10.66 10.41 10.79
C SER A 50 10.58 11.84 11.33
N ASN A 51 9.38 12.29 11.71
CA ASN A 51 9.21 13.44 12.59
C ASN A 51 9.75 13.05 13.98
N GLY A 52 11.06 13.08 14.12
CA GLY A 52 11.76 12.83 15.38
C GLY A 52 12.96 11.91 15.24
N GLY A 53 14.13 12.52 14.96
CA GLY A 53 15.42 12.01 15.41
C GLY A 53 16.04 10.84 14.63
N CYS A 54 17.02 11.23 13.80
CA CYS A 54 18.24 10.48 13.46
C CYS A 54 18.15 9.20 12.60
N SER A 55 18.93 9.25 11.51
CA SER A 55 19.64 8.17 10.81
C SER A 55 18.95 7.53 9.61
N GLN A 56 19.35 8.03 8.43
CA GLN A 56 19.73 7.25 7.25
C GLN A 56 18.98 5.92 7.01
N GLY A 57 18.04 5.93 6.06
CA GLY A 57 17.66 4.73 5.30
C GLY A 57 16.87 3.66 6.05
N GLN A 58 15.98 4.03 6.98
CA GLN A 58 15.02 3.08 7.53
C GLN A 58 13.72 3.13 6.70
N ASN A 59 13.43 2.03 5.99
CA ASN A 59 12.09 1.76 5.47
C ASN A 59 11.09 2.02 6.60
N LEU A 60 9.95 2.65 6.32
CA LEU A 60 8.89 2.81 7.29
C LEU A 60 8.53 1.40 7.79
N ALA A 61 8.95 1.06 9.01
CA ALA A 61 8.67 -0.24 9.60
C ALA A 61 7.20 -0.22 10.00
N LEU A 62 6.34 -0.51 9.03
CA LEU A 62 4.90 -0.57 9.24
C LEU A 62 4.61 -1.61 10.32
N THR A 63 3.78 -1.22 11.29
CA THR A 63 3.19 -2.21 12.17
C THR A 63 2.35 -3.20 11.35
N PRO A 64 2.13 -4.44 11.82
CA PRO A 64 1.27 -5.40 11.11
C PRO A 64 -0.10 -4.82 10.75
N GLY A 65 -0.68 -4.00 11.64
CA GLY A 65 -1.95 -3.31 11.40
C GLY A 65 -1.89 -2.29 10.26
N GLN A 66 -0.85 -1.45 10.23
CA GLN A 66 -0.65 -0.49 9.13
C GLN A 66 -0.40 -1.20 7.81
N SER A 67 0.41 -2.26 7.83
CA SER A 67 0.73 -3.07 6.66
C SER A 67 -0.54 -3.69 6.04
N SER A 68 -1.40 -4.30 6.85
CA SER A 68 -2.69 -4.84 6.38
C SER A 68 -3.67 -3.76 5.93
N ALA A 69 -3.69 -2.60 6.57
CA ALA A 69 -4.55 -1.49 6.14
C ALA A 69 -4.09 -0.89 4.79
N VAL A 70 -2.79 -0.84 4.52
CA VAL A 70 -2.25 -0.46 3.19
C VAL A 70 -2.66 -1.46 2.12
N GLU A 71 -2.48 -2.75 2.37
CA GLU A 71 -2.91 -3.82 1.46
C GLU A 71 -4.40 -3.67 1.13
N LEU A 72 -5.23 -3.54 2.16
CA LEU A 72 -6.67 -3.36 1.99
C LEU A 72 -7.05 -2.09 1.22
N CYS A 73 -6.29 -1.00 1.38
CA CYS A 73 -6.50 0.22 0.60
C CYS A 73 -6.23 -0.04 -0.89
N VAL A 74 -5.13 -0.73 -1.22
CA VAL A 74 -4.81 -1.09 -2.60
C VAL A 74 -5.88 -2.04 -3.17
N ALA A 75 -6.27 -3.06 -2.41
CA ALA A 75 -7.37 -3.96 -2.80
C ALA A 75 -8.70 -3.22 -3.04
N ARG A 76 -9.01 -2.19 -2.23
CA ARG A 76 -10.20 -1.34 -2.40
C ARG A 76 -10.16 -0.55 -3.71
N ILE A 77 -9.00 0.01 -4.07
CA ILE A 77 -8.78 0.69 -5.36
C ILE A 77 -8.96 -0.30 -6.51
N CYS A 78 -8.29 -1.45 -6.45
CA CYS A 78 -8.41 -2.51 -7.45
C CYS A 78 -9.86 -2.94 -7.68
N ARG A 79 -10.63 -3.11 -6.59
CA ARG A 79 -12.06 -3.40 -6.66
C ARG A 79 -12.85 -2.29 -7.36
N SER A 80 -12.66 -1.02 -6.97
CA SER A 80 -13.33 0.11 -7.61
C SER A 80 -13.05 0.16 -9.11
N LEU A 81 -11.81 -0.09 -9.52
CA LEU A 81 -11.41 -0.10 -10.93
C LEU A 81 -12.15 -1.18 -11.72
N LYS A 82 -12.24 -2.39 -11.16
CA LYS A 82 -12.97 -3.50 -11.79
C LYS A 82 -14.48 -3.24 -11.87
N GLU A 83 -15.08 -2.74 -10.80
CA GLU A 83 -16.52 -2.50 -10.73
C GLU A 83 -16.98 -1.36 -11.64
N THR A 84 -16.13 -0.36 -11.85
CA THR A 84 -16.43 0.81 -12.70
C THR A 84 -15.93 0.69 -14.14
N GLY A 85 -15.09 -0.32 -14.43
CA GLY A 85 -14.46 -0.47 -15.74
C GLY A 85 -13.41 0.60 -16.07
N LYS A 86 -12.89 1.31 -15.07
CA LYS A 86 -11.93 2.43 -15.25
C LYS A 86 -10.46 2.01 -15.14
N LEU A 87 -10.15 0.72 -15.23
CA LEU A 87 -8.78 0.18 -15.07
C LEU A 87 -7.75 0.88 -15.97
N GLU A 88 -8.08 1.10 -17.25
CA GLU A 88 -7.17 1.66 -18.25
C GLU A 88 -6.67 3.07 -17.87
N ALA A 89 -7.52 3.88 -17.23
CA ALA A 89 -7.17 5.23 -16.81
C ALA A 89 -6.10 5.26 -15.71
N HIS A 90 -6.04 4.22 -14.88
CA HIS A 90 -5.17 4.11 -13.71
C HIS A 90 -4.03 3.09 -13.88
N LEU A 91 -3.98 2.43 -15.04
CA LEU A 91 -2.98 1.41 -15.38
C LEU A 91 -1.53 1.88 -15.18
N PRO A 92 -1.13 3.12 -15.56
CA PRO A 92 0.23 3.59 -15.32
C PRO A 92 0.62 3.64 -13.84
N ALA A 93 -0.30 3.99 -12.95
CA ALA A 93 -0.04 4.04 -11.51
C ALA A 93 0.09 2.63 -10.92
N LEU A 94 -0.79 1.71 -11.33
CA LEU A 94 -0.73 0.30 -10.92
C LEU A 94 0.59 -0.36 -11.33
N LEU A 95 1.03 -0.16 -12.58
CA LEU A 95 2.28 -0.73 -13.08
C LEU A 95 3.51 -0.16 -12.37
N LYS A 96 3.52 1.14 -12.04
CA LYS A 96 4.61 1.75 -11.26
C LYS A 96 4.70 1.16 -9.86
N LEU A 97 3.56 0.90 -9.21
CA LEU A 97 3.55 0.26 -7.90
C LEU A 97 4.01 -1.20 -7.98
N LEU A 98 3.52 -1.95 -8.98
CA LEU A 98 3.92 -3.35 -9.20
C LEU A 98 5.41 -3.48 -9.50
N ALA A 99 5.94 -2.65 -10.41
CA ALA A 99 7.37 -2.61 -10.72
C ALA A 99 8.18 -2.36 -9.45
N ARG A 100 7.71 -1.45 -8.59
CA ARG A 100 8.41 -1.19 -7.32
C ARG A 100 8.35 -2.36 -6.36
N CYS A 101 7.23 -3.08 -6.30
CA CYS A 101 7.14 -4.31 -5.49
C CYS A 101 8.16 -5.36 -5.96
N ALA A 102 8.40 -5.47 -7.27
CA ALA A 102 9.36 -6.41 -7.85
C ALA A 102 10.84 -6.03 -7.63
N GLU A 103 11.14 -4.74 -7.46
CA GLU A 103 12.50 -4.25 -7.16
C GLU A 103 12.93 -4.49 -5.71
N LEU A 104 11.97 -4.66 -4.80
CA LEU A 104 12.27 -4.87 -3.39
C LEU A 104 12.75 -6.29 -3.16
N PRO A 105 13.78 -6.50 -2.32
CA PRO A 105 14.20 -7.83 -1.94
C PRO A 105 12.99 -8.58 -1.38
N LEU A 106 12.62 -9.69 -2.02
CA LEU A 106 11.84 -10.73 -1.36
C LEU A 106 12.66 -11.05 -0.12
N ALA A 107 12.16 -10.72 1.08
CA ALA A 107 12.92 -10.89 2.32
C ALA A 107 13.20 -12.38 2.57
N GLY A 108 14.23 -12.89 1.90
CA GLY A 108 14.70 -14.27 1.92
C GLY A 108 15.87 -14.45 2.87
N ASN A 109 15.82 -13.79 4.03
CA ASN A 109 16.75 -14.04 5.13
C ASN A 109 16.08 -13.94 6.50
N VAL A 110 14.88 -14.52 6.66
CA VAL A 110 14.44 -14.97 8.00
C VAL A 110 15.06 -16.35 8.23
N SER A 111 16.33 -16.34 8.62
CA SER A 111 16.94 -17.49 9.28
C SER A 111 16.35 -17.57 10.68
N GLY A 112 15.42 -18.50 10.88
CA GLY A 112 15.04 -18.97 12.21
C GLY A 112 13.61 -18.63 12.64
N SER A 113 12.90 -19.71 12.97
CA SER A 113 11.74 -19.83 13.84
C SER A 113 10.39 -19.28 13.37
N ASP A 114 9.44 -20.22 13.40
CA ASP A 114 8.00 -20.06 13.58
C ASP A 114 7.18 -19.82 12.32
N GLY A 115 6.60 -20.92 11.83
CA GLY A 115 5.69 -21.02 10.68
C GLY A 115 4.35 -20.31 10.87
N CYS A 116 4.38 -19.00 11.08
CA CYS A 116 3.22 -18.10 11.09
C CYS A 116 3.59 -16.71 10.54
N GLY A 117 4.41 -16.66 9.49
CA GLY A 117 4.82 -15.40 8.86
C GLY A 117 3.95 -15.10 7.64
N SER A 118 3.03 -14.14 7.74
CA SER A 118 2.35 -13.56 6.58
C SER A 118 3.37 -13.02 5.57
N ASP A 119 3.10 -13.18 4.28
CA ASP A 119 3.99 -12.68 3.22
C ASP A 119 4.35 -11.19 3.41
N PRO A 120 5.59 -10.78 3.08
CA PRO A 120 5.99 -9.38 3.13
C PRO A 120 5.02 -8.49 2.35
N LEU A 121 4.79 -7.26 2.81
CA LEU A 121 3.85 -6.33 2.17
C LEU A 121 4.07 -6.18 0.64
N PRO A 122 5.30 -6.06 0.11
CA PRO A 122 5.51 -5.97 -1.34
C PRO A 122 4.98 -7.20 -2.11
N VAL A 123 5.08 -8.39 -1.51
CA VAL A 123 4.61 -9.65 -2.11
C VAL A 123 3.08 -9.68 -2.15
N ARG A 124 2.44 -9.32 -1.04
CA ARG A 124 0.98 -9.22 -0.96
C ARG A 124 0.42 -8.19 -1.93
N LEU A 125 1.01 -6.99 -1.98
CA LEU A 125 0.63 -5.95 -2.93
C LEU A 125 0.84 -6.39 -4.39
N ALA A 126 1.95 -7.05 -4.71
CA ALA A 126 2.17 -7.57 -6.07
C ALA A 126 1.10 -8.60 -6.46
N SER A 127 0.71 -9.48 -5.54
CA SER A 127 -0.38 -10.45 -5.75
C SER A 127 -1.72 -9.76 -6.05
N ASP A 128 -2.09 -8.76 -5.25
CA ASP A 128 -3.33 -7.99 -5.46
C ASP A 128 -3.33 -7.21 -6.77
N LEU A 129 -2.19 -6.61 -7.14
CA LEU A 129 -2.04 -5.86 -8.38
C LEU A 129 -2.10 -6.77 -9.61
N LEU A 130 -1.42 -7.91 -9.58
CA LEU A 130 -1.50 -8.90 -10.66
C LEU A 130 -2.92 -9.43 -10.81
N SER A 131 -3.57 -9.75 -9.69
CA SER A 131 -4.99 -10.16 -9.68
C SER A 131 -5.92 -9.04 -10.14
N CYS A 132 -5.52 -7.77 -10.03
CA CYS A 132 -6.29 -6.66 -10.54
C CYS A 132 -6.17 -6.52 -12.07
N LEU A 133 -4.98 -6.78 -12.59
CA LEU A 133 -4.61 -6.58 -13.99
C LEU A 133 -4.99 -7.76 -14.90
N PHE A 134 -5.07 -8.98 -14.35
CA PHE A 134 -5.34 -10.23 -15.07
C PHE A 134 -6.48 -11.01 -14.42
#